data_AF-A0A662P553-F1
#
_entry.id   AF-A0A662P553-F1
#
_cell.length_a   1.000
_cell.length_b   1.000
_cell.length_c   1.000
_cell.angle_alpha   90.00
_cell.angle_beta   90.00
_cell.angle_gamma   90.00
#
_symmetry.space_group_name_H-M   'P 1'
#
loop_
_entity.id
_entity.type
_entity.pdbx_description
1 polymer ?
#
loop_
_entity_poly.entity_id
_entity_poly.type
_entity_poly.pdbx_seq_one_letter_code
_entity_poly.pdbx_strand_id
1 'polypeptide(L)'
;MKIHPCGGKELYSAEAHTEEIRITEDVKESFKKYFKVLVSPDNQFMMLEDKKGCRILIFSTGRIVIRMAESEDEVKKYFRMVEEAFVK
;
A
#
# COMPACT_ATOMS: atom_id res chain seq x y z
N MET A 1 10.93 6.99 -1.46
CA MET A 1 10.73 5.55 -1.19
C MET A 1 12.08 4.85 -1.02
N LYS A 2 12.19 3.92 -0.07
CA LYS A 2 13.35 3.03 0.06
C LYS A 2 12.90 1.58 -0.09
N ILE A 3 13.55 0.80 -0.96
CA ILE A 3 13.24 -0.62 -1.22
C ILE A 3 14.37 -1.48 -0.67
N HIS A 4 14.02 -2.58 0.00
CA HIS A 4 14.97 -3.50 0.62
C HIS A 4 14.50 -4.96 0.48
N PRO A 5 15.42 -5.94 0.41
CA PRO A 5 15.06 -7.35 0.43
C PRO A 5 14.37 -7.74 1.75
N CYS A 6 13.46 -8.70 1.68
CA CYS A 6 12.60 -9.14 2.76
C CYS A 6 12.62 -10.67 2.86
N GLY A 7 12.82 -11.23 4.06
CA GLY A 7 12.52 -12.65 4.33
C GLY A 7 13.38 -13.72 3.65
N GLY A 8 14.60 -13.39 3.20
CA GLY A 8 15.60 -14.41 2.81
C GLY A 8 15.38 -15.14 1.47
N LYS A 9 14.28 -14.86 0.76
CA LYS A 9 14.06 -15.24 -0.64
C LYS A 9 13.43 -14.06 -1.35
N GLU A 10 14.13 -13.49 -2.34
CA GLU A 10 13.70 -12.59 -3.44
C GLU A 10 12.42 -11.73 -3.30
N LEU A 11 11.98 -11.42 -2.09
CA LEU A 11 10.84 -10.59 -1.78
C LEU A 11 11.34 -9.20 -1.42
N TYR A 12 10.50 -8.22 -1.68
CA TYR A 12 10.82 -6.82 -1.50
C TYR A 12 9.88 -6.20 -0.48
N SER A 13 10.46 -5.36 0.34
CA SER A 13 9.75 -4.44 1.22
C SER A 13 10.10 -3.02 0.83
N ALA A 14 9.18 -2.11 1.02
CA ALA A 14 9.46 -0.71 0.85
C ALA A 14 8.67 0.17 1.78
N GLU A 15 9.22 1.35 2.03
CA GLU A 15 8.58 2.37 2.84
C GLU A 15 8.73 3.73 2.17
N ALA A 16 7.64 4.50 2.17
CA ALA A 16 7.65 5.89 1.79
C ALA A 16 6.75 6.71 2.71
N HIS A 17 6.98 8.01 2.68
CA HIS A 17 6.17 9.00 3.36
C HIS A 17 5.69 9.98 2.31
N THR A 18 4.39 10.25 2.32
CA THR A 18 3.74 11.36 1.60
C THR A 18 3.19 12.34 2.65
N GLU A 19 2.47 13.37 2.20
CA GLU A 19 1.68 14.24 3.07
C GLU A 19 0.56 13.47 3.78
N GLU A 20 -0.09 14.08 4.76
CA GLU A 20 -1.24 13.46 5.40
C GLU A 20 -2.33 13.15 4.35
N ILE A 21 -2.88 11.94 4.44
CA ILE A 21 -3.87 11.44 3.50
C ILE A 21 -5.15 11.08 4.23
N ARG A 22 -6.27 11.27 3.54
CA ARG A 22 -7.58 10.91 4.05
C ARG A 22 -8.08 9.65 3.37
N ILE A 23 -8.34 8.59 4.15
CA ILE A 23 -8.92 7.35 3.64
C ILE A 23 -10.44 7.53 3.53
N THR A 24 -10.90 7.92 2.33
CA THR A 24 -12.33 8.12 2.01
C THR A 24 -12.96 6.83 1.45
N GLU A 25 -14.29 6.79 1.33
CA GLU A 25 -14.96 5.65 0.67
C GLU A 25 -14.53 5.50 -0.79
N ASP A 26 -14.37 6.58 -1.54
CA ASP A 26 -13.92 6.53 -2.95
C ASP A 26 -12.54 5.88 -3.09
N VAL A 27 -11.63 6.19 -2.17
CA VAL A 27 -10.31 5.55 -2.10
C VAL A 27 -10.46 4.06 -1.85
N LYS A 28 -11.29 3.65 -0.87
CA LYS A 28 -11.51 2.23 -0.54
C LYS A 28 -12.05 1.47 -1.75
N GLU A 29 -13.08 2.01 -2.40
CA GLU A 29 -13.69 1.41 -3.60
C GLU A 29 -12.68 1.25 -4.74
N SER A 30 -11.80 2.24 -4.94
CA SER A 30 -10.77 2.18 -5.98
C SER A 30 -9.84 0.96 -5.86
N PHE A 31 -9.59 0.49 -4.63
CA PHE A 31 -8.71 -0.65 -4.37
C PHE A 31 -9.42 -2.00 -4.34
N LYS A 32 -10.73 -2.04 -4.07
CA LYS A 32 -11.50 -3.31 -3.95
C LYS A 32 -11.45 -4.17 -5.22
N LYS A 33 -11.22 -3.56 -6.39
CA LYS A 33 -11.05 -4.28 -7.66
C LYS A 33 -9.78 -5.14 -7.72
N TYR A 34 -8.74 -4.74 -7.00
CA TYR A 34 -7.40 -5.33 -7.11
C TYR A 34 -6.96 -6.05 -5.83
N PHE A 35 -7.47 -5.61 -4.69
CA PHE A 35 -7.02 -6.05 -3.37
C PHE A 35 -8.20 -6.41 -2.48
N LYS A 36 -7.94 -7.30 -1.52
CA LYS A 36 -8.73 -7.37 -0.30
C LYS A 36 -8.42 -6.13 0.54
N VAL A 37 -9.44 -5.35 0.86
CA VAL A 37 -9.31 -4.08 1.59
C VAL A 37 -9.79 -4.28 3.02
N LEU A 38 -8.94 -3.97 4.01
CA LEU A 38 -9.31 -3.85 5.41
C LEU A 38 -9.03 -2.42 5.88
N VAL A 39 -9.95 -1.83 6.64
CA VAL A 39 -9.82 -0.46 7.14
C VAL A 39 -10.13 -0.44 8.63
N SER A 40 -9.41 0.36 9.40
CA SER A 40 -9.74 0.61 10.80
C SER A 40 -11.05 1.39 10.95
N PRO A 41 -11.80 1.23 12.06
CA PRO A 41 -13.07 1.93 12.26
C PRO A 41 -12.97 3.47 12.22
N ASP A 42 -11.81 4.02 12.58
CA ASP A 42 -11.51 5.45 12.61
C ASP A 42 -10.89 6.00 11.31
N ASN A 43 -10.75 5.15 10.28
CA ASN A 43 -10.11 5.47 9.00
C ASN A 43 -8.67 6.01 9.11
N GLN A 44 -7.96 5.71 10.21
CA GLN A 44 -6.54 6.07 10.36
C GLN A 44 -5.60 5.08 9.68
N PHE A 45 -6.11 3.89 9.32
CA PHE A 45 -5.32 2.80 8.77
C PHE A 45 -6.10 2.01 7.73
N MET A 46 -5.42 1.64 6.64
CA MET A 46 -5.92 0.74 5.62
C MET A 46 -4.84 -0.28 5.25
N MET A 47 -5.24 -1.54 5.14
CA MET A 47 -4.42 -2.62 4.62
C MET A 47 -5.02 -3.16 3.32
N LEU A 48 -4.19 -3.24 2.29
CA LEU A 48 -4.49 -3.89 1.03
C LEU A 48 -3.70 -5.19 0.97
N GLU A 49 -4.36 -6.31 0.65
CA GLU A 49 -3.71 -7.60 0.43
C GLU A 49 -4.04 -8.09 -0.97
N ASP A 50 -3.01 -8.39 -1.76
CA ASP A 50 -3.17 -8.91 -3.10
C ASP A 50 -3.33 -10.44 -3.09
N LYS A 51 -3.55 -11.07 -4.25
CA LYS A 51 -3.73 -12.52 -4.33
C LYS A 51 -2.46 -13.34 -4.06
N LYS A 52 -1.28 -12.72 -4.18
CA LYS A 52 0.02 -13.35 -3.97
C LYS A 52 0.50 -13.22 -2.52
N GLY A 53 -0.21 -12.46 -1.69
CA GLY A 53 0.11 -12.23 -0.28
C GLY A 53 0.97 -10.99 -0.04
N CYS A 54 1.22 -10.16 -1.07
CA CYS A 54 1.80 -8.85 -0.89
C CYS A 54 0.83 -7.95 -0.11
N ARG A 55 1.36 -7.21 0.87
CA ARG A 55 0.58 -6.34 1.75
C ARG A 55 1.04 -4.90 1.61
N ILE A 56 0.08 -4.00 1.46
CA ILE A 56 0.28 -2.55 1.43
C ILE A 56 -0.44 -1.97 2.65
N LEU A 57 0.32 -1.38 3.56
CA LEU A 57 -0.16 -0.73 4.77
C LEU A 57 -0.12 0.78 4.53
N ILE A 58 -1.26 1.45 4.70
CA ILE A 58 -1.45 2.87 4.43
C ILE A 58 -1.96 3.51 5.71
N PHE A 59 -1.22 4.50 6.20
CA PHE A 59 -1.55 5.25 7.41
C PHE A 59 -1.99 6.66 7.02
N SER A 60 -3.00 7.20 7.70
CA SER A 60 -3.49 8.58 7.51
C SER A 60 -2.40 9.64 7.66
N THR A 61 -1.33 9.34 8.41
CA THR A 61 -0.14 10.17 8.55
C THR A 61 0.71 10.31 7.28
N GLY A 62 0.29 9.70 6.17
CA GLY A 62 1.06 9.68 4.91
C GLY A 62 2.11 8.59 4.84
N ARG A 63 2.27 7.78 5.89
CA ARG A 63 3.19 6.63 5.86
C ARG A 63 2.60 5.48 5.05
N ILE A 64 3.40 4.92 4.14
CA ILE A 64 3.00 3.77 3.31
C ILE A 64 4.10 2.72 3.39
N VAL A 65 3.71 1.47 3.67
CA VAL A 65 4.63 0.33 3.79
C VAL A 65 4.17 -0.82 2.91
N ILE A 66 5.03 -1.30 2.03
CA ILE A 66 4.81 -2.49 1.19
C ILE A 66 5.64 -3.64 1.75
N ARG A 67 5.05 -4.83 1.88
CA ARG A 67 5.69 -6.04 2.37
C ARG A 67 5.39 -7.21 1.44
N MET A 68 6.38 -8.09 1.29
CA MET A 68 6.28 -9.35 0.54
C MET A 68 5.91 -9.18 -0.93
N ALA A 69 6.37 -8.10 -1.57
CA ALA A 69 6.28 -7.95 -3.03
C ALA A 69 7.28 -8.89 -3.71
N GLU A 70 6.92 -9.47 -4.86
CA GLU A 70 7.76 -10.43 -5.60
C GLU A 70 8.88 -9.75 -6.42
N SER A 71 8.79 -8.43 -6.64
CA SER A 71 9.79 -7.67 -7.38
C SER A 71 9.82 -6.19 -6.99
N GLU A 72 10.92 -5.50 -7.28
CA GLU A 72 10.99 -4.04 -7.13
C GLU A 72 9.99 -3.31 -8.05
N ASP A 73 9.71 -3.85 -9.23
CA ASP A 73 8.77 -3.23 -10.16
C ASP A 73 7.33 -3.37 -9.68
N GLU A 74 7.00 -4.47 -9.00
CA GLU A 74 5.73 -4.62 -8.31
C GLU A 74 5.59 -3.60 -7.16
N VAL A 75 6.66 -3.37 -6.38
CA VAL A 75 6.71 -2.31 -5.38
C VAL A 75 6.42 -0.94 -5.99
N LYS A 76 7.13 -0.56 -7.06
CA LYS A 76 6.94 0.74 -7.75
C LYS A 76 5.53 0.89 -8.29
N LYS A 77 4.99 -0.16 -8.90
CA LYS A 77 3.62 -0.19 -9.42
C LYS A 77 2.60 0.07 -8.31
N TYR A 78 2.72 -0.62 -7.19
CA TYR A 78 1.80 -0.45 -6.07
C TYR A 78 1.90 0.93 -5.42
N PHE A 79 3.11 1.47 -5.26
CA PHE A 79 3.26 2.86 -4.80
C PHE A 79 2.55 3.85 -5.71
N ARG A 80 2.74 3.73 -7.02
CA ARG A 80 2.08 4.59 -7.99
C ARG A 80 0.55 4.46 -7.93
N MET A 81 0.02 3.24 -7.80
CA MET A 81 -1.42 3.03 -7.61
C MET A 81 -1.95 3.71 -6.34
N VAL A 82 -1.15 3.69 -5.27
CA VAL A 82 -1.50 4.40 -4.03
C VAL A 82 -1.52 5.91 -4.26
N GLU A 83 -0.45 6.48 -4.80
CA GLU A 83 -0.38 7.92 -5.10
C GLU A 83 -1.56 8.39 -5.97
N GLU A 84 -1.83 7.70 -7.08
CA GLU A 84 -2.94 8.04 -7.98
C GLU A 84 -4.32 7.98 -7.30
N ALA A 85 -4.51 7.13 -6.30
CA ALA A 85 -5.77 7.02 -5.57
C ALA A 85 -6.02 8.20 -4.62
N PHE A 86 -4.95 8.83 -4.11
CA PHE A 86 -5.04 9.92 -3.12
C PHE A 86 -4.84 11.32 -3.72
N VAL A 87 -4.45 11.45 -5.00
CA VAL A 87 -4.25 12.75 -5.69
C VAL A 87 -5.56 13.25 -6.33
N LYS A 88 -6.66 13.35 -5.57
CA LYS A 88 -7.94 13.90 -6.06
C LYS A 88 -8.35 15.17 -5.32
#